data_AF-A0AAJ2A814-F1
#
_entry.id   AF-A0AAJ2A814-F1
#
_cell.length_a   1.000
_cell.length_b   1.000
_cell.length_c   1.000
_cell.angle_alpha   90.00
_cell.angle_beta   90.00
_cell.angle_gamma   90.00
#
_symmetry.space_group_name_H-M   'P 1'
#
loop_
_entity.id
_entity.type
_entity.pdbx_description
1 polymer ?
#
loop_
_entity_poly.entity_id
_entity_poly.type
_entity_poly.pdbx_seq_one_letter_code
_entity_poly.pdbx_strand_id
1 'polypeptide(L)'
;MLTDPAYASPDLSQSIWQAARDLGKGDIVLLPYVDCKSELYRLAAEHPGIMLAKEHPYAVAKLSEVNCWDEFVIGLGKLSGKRPGQLRERLEREGKFEVCILGPHDREENARMVDWMLARKREWGERVDKKGSWLWEETFRNYLIELLNHCHPLACAKLMVLKLDDEILAVNMIGLGAKSMIGLIASFDKRFGKFAPGAVSTEAWVRWAIEQRLDFDLGIGAETFKPYWSRGNTAMVCSLQLAQTNWGRVAFAISGAQRMLKKASVNIWRSNVRPEKSLGKEQA
;
A
#
# COMPACT_ATOMS: atom_id res chain seq x y z
N MET A 1 -13.71 -8.51 3.33
CA MET A 1 -14.81 -9.48 3.14
C MET A 1 -15.17 -10.06 4.49
N LEU A 2 -16.46 -10.19 4.84
CA LEU A 2 -16.89 -10.68 6.17
C LEU A 2 -16.94 -12.20 6.26
N THR A 3 -17.22 -12.87 5.16
CA THR A 3 -17.41 -14.32 5.06
C THR A 3 -16.58 -14.86 3.92
N ASP A 4 -16.02 -16.07 4.07
CA ASP A 4 -15.44 -16.83 2.95
C ASP A 4 -16.44 -16.88 1.77
N PRO A 5 -16.04 -16.63 0.50
CA PRO A 5 -16.98 -16.58 -0.61
C PRO A 5 -17.71 -17.91 -0.81
N ALA A 6 -17.10 -19.04 -0.44
CA ALA A 6 -17.70 -20.36 -0.54
C ALA A 6 -18.90 -20.54 0.40
N TYR A 7 -19.02 -19.71 1.43
CA TYR A 7 -20.09 -19.77 2.44
C TYR A 7 -20.86 -18.45 2.56
N ALA A 8 -20.63 -17.50 1.64
CA ALA A 8 -21.25 -16.19 1.69
C ALA A 8 -22.74 -16.29 1.36
N SER A 9 -23.59 -15.85 2.29
CA SER A 9 -25.00 -15.56 2.03
C SER A 9 -25.33 -14.13 2.51
N PRO A 10 -26.37 -13.49 1.94
CA PRO A 10 -26.86 -12.21 2.43
C PRO A 10 -27.24 -12.27 3.91
N ASP A 11 -27.96 -13.30 4.33
CA ASP A 11 -28.41 -13.47 5.73
C ASP A 11 -27.24 -13.62 6.71
N LEU A 12 -26.20 -14.36 6.32
CA LEU A 12 -25.00 -14.53 7.14
C LEU A 12 -24.23 -13.21 7.24
N SER A 13 -24.06 -12.51 6.12
CA SER A 13 -23.39 -11.20 6.07
C SER A 13 -24.11 -10.17 6.93
N GLN A 14 -25.45 -10.14 6.87
CA GLN A 14 -26.29 -9.29 7.70
C GLN A 14 -26.16 -9.65 9.18
N SER A 15 -26.21 -10.95 9.51
CA SER A 15 -26.08 -11.42 10.90
C SER A 15 -24.72 -11.04 11.50
N ILE A 16 -23.62 -11.25 10.75
CA ILE A 16 -22.28 -10.88 11.20
C ILE A 16 -22.15 -9.35 11.31
N TRP A 17 -22.68 -8.59 10.35
CA TRP A 17 -22.66 -7.13 10.41
C TRP A 17 -23.41 -6.60 11.63
N GLN A 18 -24.60 -7.13 11.91
CA GLN A 18 -25.38 -6.77 13.07
C GLN A 18 -24.65 -7.15 14.37
N ALA A 19 -24.11 -8.36 14.46
CA ALA A 19 -23.35 -8.81 15.63
C ALA A 19 -22.10 -7.95 15.87
N ALA A 20 -21.36 -7.59 14.81
CA ALA A 20 -20.20 -6.72 14.90
C ALA A 20 -20.55 -5.33 15.43
N ARG A 21 -21.73 -4.80 15.06
CA ARG A 21 -22.24 -3.53 15.60
C ARG A 21 -22.68 -3.68 17.04
N ASP A 22 -23.46 -4.69 17.38
CA ASP A 22 -24.02 -4.84 18.72
C ASP A 22 -22.94 -5.14 19.78
N LEU A 23 -21.94 -5.94 19.40
CA LEU A 23 -20.77 -6.22 20.25
C LEU A 23 -19.79 -5.04 20.27
N GLY A 24 -19.70 -4.31 19.17
CA GLY A 24 -18.88 -3.11 19.03
C GLY A 24 -19.48 -1.95 19.80
N LYS A 25 -19.00 -1.70 21.03
CA LYS A 25 -19.39 -0.53 21.84
C LYS A 25 -18.82 0.81 21.32
N GLY A 26 -18.35 0.85 20.07
CA GLY A 26 -17.75 2.03 19.47
C GLY A 26 -18.80 3.01 18.97
N ASP A 27 -18.54 4.30 19.14
CA ASP A 27 -19.38 5.36 18.58
C ASP A 27 -19.20 5.53 17.06
N ILE A 28 -18.06 5.06 16.54
CA ILE A 28 -17.65 5.16 15.14
C ILE A 28 -17.21 3.80 14.65
N VAL A 29 -17.69 3.41 13.46
CA VAL A 29 -17.20 2.24 12.73
C VAL A 29 -16.40 2.72 11.52
N LEU A 30 -15.18 2.20 11.39
CA LEU A 30 -14.30 2.42 10.24
C LEU A 30 -14.19 1.13 9.44
N LEU A 31 -14.59 1.18 8.18
CA LEU A 31 -14.47 0.05 7.25
C LEU A 31 -13.57 0.46 6.09
N PRO A 32 -12.24 0.30 6.22
CA PRO A 32 -11.32 0.63 5.14
C PRO A 32 -11.38 -0.43 4.03
N TYR A 33 -11.32 0.03 2.78
CA TYR A 33 -11.04 -0.80 1.59
C TYR A 33 -11.94 -2.03 1.42
N VAL A 34 -13.24 -1.88 1.70
CA VAL A 34 -14.24 -2.90 1.43
C VAL A 34 -14.52 -2.92 -0.08
N ASP A 35 -14.62 -4.08 -0.71
CA ASP A 35 -15.06 -4.15 -2.12
C ASP A 35 -16.41 -3.46 -2.28
N CYS A 36 -16.49 -2.45 -3.16
CA CYS A 36 -17.70 -1.66 -3.39
C CYS A 36 -18.86 -2.50 -3.99
N LYS A 37 -18.60 -3.75 -4.39
CA LYS A 37 -19.63 -4.71 -4.85
C LYS A 37 -20.01 -5.74 -3.78
N SER A 38 -19.36 -5.73 -2.62
CA SER A 38 -19.63 -6.71 -1.57
C SER A 38 -20.91 -6.41 -0.80
N GLU A 39 -21.49 -7.46 -0.23
CA GLU A 39 -22.65 -7.35 0.64
C GLU A 39 -22.38 -6.50 1.89
N LEU A 40 -21.16 -6.56 2.44
CA LEU A 40 -20.73 -5.67 3.52
C LEU A 40 -20.83 -4.20 3.10
N TYR A 41 -20.37 -3.86 1.89
CA TYR A 41 -20.47 -2.48 1.40
C TYR A 41 -21.93 -2.05 1.32
N ARG A 42 -22.82 -2.88 0.77
CA ARG A 42 -24.24 -2.58 0.66
C ARG A 42 -24.88 -2.30 2.03
N LEU A 43 -24.69 -3.20 2.99
CA LEU A 43 -25.21 -3.08 4.35
C LEU A 43 -24.67 -1.83 5.08
N ALA A 44 -23.39 -1.51 4.87
CA ALA A 44 -22.77 -0.34 5.47
C ALA A 44 -23.17 0.97 4.77
N ALA A 45 -23.32 0.97 3.45
CA ALA A 45 -23.71 2.14 2.66
C ALA A 45 -25.16 2.58 2.92
N GLU A 46 -26.05 1.63 3.22
CA GLU A 46 -27.45 1.87 3.58
C GLU A 46 -27.61 2.36 5.04
N HIS A 47 -26.53 2.37 5.84
CA HIS A 47 -26.61 2.76 7.24
C HIS A 47 -26.93 4.27 7.41
N PRO A 48 -27.95 4.65 8.22
CA PRO A 48 -28.37 6.06 8.38
C PRO A 48 -27.30 7.01 8.99
N GLY A 49 -26.24 6.44 9.53
CA GLY A 49 -25.10 7.16 10.12
C GLY A 49 -23.89 7.24 9.21
N ILE A 50 -23.99 6.99 7.90
CA ILE A 50 -22.85 7.16 6.99
C ILE A 50 -22.39 8.62 6.94
N MET A 51 -21.09 8.84 7.19
CA MET A 51 -20.49 10.18 7.27
C MET A 51 -19.48 10.42 6.16
N LEU A 52 -18.78 9.36 5.73
CA LEU A 52 -17.83 9.41 4.64
C LEU A 52 -17.89 8.11 3.85
N ALA A 53 -17.97 8.24 2.53
CA ALA A 53 -17.67 7.17 1.59
C ALA A 53 -16.59 7.68 0.63
N LYS A 54 -15.50 6.93 0.49
CA LYS A 54 -14.44 7.24 -0.46
C LYS A 54 -14.07 6.02 -1.26
N GLU A 55 -14.13 6.15 -2.57
CA GLU A 55 -13.71 5.12 -3.51
C GLU A 55 -12.21 5.20 -3.80
N HIS A 56 -11.62 4.03 -4.01
CA HIS A 56 -10.22 3.87 -4.31
C HIS A 56 -10.06 2.82 -5.42
N PRO A 57 -9.32 3.11 -6.51
CA PRO A 57 -8.92 2.08 -7.44
C PRO A 57 -7.99 1.09 -6.72
N TYR A 58 -8.14 -0.17 -7.06
CA TYR A 58 -7.44 -1.29 -6.44
C TYR A 58 -7.08 -2.32 -7.52
N ALA A 59 -5.97 -3.01 -7.34
CA ALA A 59 -5.46 -3.97 -8.32
C ALA A 59 -4.92 -5.23 -7.65
N VAL A 60 -5.26 -6.39 -8.22
CA VAL A 60 -4.74 -7.69 -7.78
C VAL A 60 -4.25 -8.44 -9.01
N ALA A 61 -3.00 -8.86 -9.00
CA ALA A 61 -2.50 -9.77 -10.02
C ALA A 61 -2.93 -11.20 -9.68
N LYS A 62 -3.72 -11.82 -10.57
CA LYS A 62 -4.14 -13.22 -10.48
C LYS A 62 -3.04 -14.12 -10.99
N LEU A 63 -2.10 -14.43 -10.10
CA LEU A 63 -0.84 -15.09 -10.44
C LEU A 63 -0.81 -16.56 -10.01
N SER A 64 -1.70 -16.97 -9.09
CA SER A 64 -1.75 -18.37 -8.64
C SER A 64 -2.08 -19.35 -9.77
N GLU A 65 -2.84 -18.90 -10.77
CA GLU A 65 -3.28 -19.70 -11.93
C GLU A 65 -2.29 -19.66 -13.11
N VAL A 66 -1.25 -18.82 -13.03
CA VAL A 66 -0.25 -18.68 -14.08
C VAL A 66 0.77 -19.81 -13.97
N ASN A 67 1.06 -20.52 -15.07
CA ASN A 67 1.95 -21.68 -15.02
C ASN A 67 3.43 -21.33 -14.90
N CYS A 68 3.87 -20.32 -15.65
CA CYS A 68 5.26 -19.88 -15.64
C CYS A 68 5.39 -18.40 -16.04
N TRP A 69 6.58 -17.86 -15.76
CA TRP A 69 6.94 -16.49 -16.10
C TRP A 69 6.79 -16.18 -17.59
N ASP A 70 7.20 -17.10 -18.47
CA ASP A 70 7.20 -16.87 -19.91
C ASP A 70 5.77 -16.71 -20.46
N GLU A 71 4.84 -17.57 -20.00
CA GLU A 71 3.41 -17.42 -20.30
C GLU A 71 2.85 -16.09 -19.78
N PHE A 72 3.31 -15.67 -18.60
CA PHE A 72 2.90 -14.42 -17.99
C PHE A 72 3.30 -13.19 -18.82
N VAL A 73 4.51 -13.17 -19.37
CA VAL A 73 5.01 -11.99 -20.08
C VAL A 73 4.54 -11.90 -21.53
N ILE A 74 4.13 -13.01 -22.17
CA ILE A 74 3.60 -13.00 -23.56
C ILE A 74 2.41 -12.04 -23.70
N GLY A 75 1.51 -12.04 -22.72
CA GLY A 75 0.34 -11.15 -22.71
C GLY A 75 0.62 -9.71 -22.28
N LEU A 76 1.87 -9.38 -21.90
CA LEU A 76 2.23 -8.05 -21.43
C LEU A 76 2.79 -7.17 -22.53
N GLY A 77 2.33 -5.93 -22.57
CA GLY A 77 2.96 -4.86 -23.36
C GLY A 77 4.22 -4.31 -22.70
N LYS A 78 4.49 -3.03 -22.96
CA LYS A 78 5.58 -2.29 -22.32
C LYS A 78 5.05 -1.46 -21.15
N LEU A 79 5.81 -1.41 -20.05
CA LEU A 79 5.60 -0.47 -18.95
C LEU A 79 6.66 0.63 -19.03
N SER A 80 6.24 1.89 -19.18
CA SER A 80 7.17 3.04 -19.37
C SER A 80 8.19 2.80 -20.49
N GLY A 81 7.76 2.18 -21.59
CA GLY A 81 8.61 1.87 -22.73
C GLY A 81 9.56 0.68 -22.55
N LYS A 82 9.53 -0.01 -21.39
CA LYS A 82 10.36 -1.18 -21.10
C LYS A 82 9.53 -2.47 -21.15
N ARG A 83 10.11 -3.52 -21.73
CA ARG A 83 9.56 -4.89 -21.66
C ARG A 83 9.91 -5.52 -20.31
N PRO A 84 9.16 -6.52 -19.83
CA PRO A 84 9.57 -7.34 -18.70
C PRO A 84 11.01 -7.84 -18.88
N GLY A 85 11.79 -7.92 -17.81
CA GLY A 85 13.17 -8.37 -17.82
C GLY A 85 14.19 -7.29 -18.21
N GLN A 86 13.84 -6.28 -19.00
CA GLN A 86 14.84 -5.32 -19.53
C GLN A 86 15.57 -4.50 -18.46
N LEU A 87 14.89 -4.17 -17.35
CA LEU A 87 15.54 -3.45 -16.26
C LEU A 87 16.50 -4.35 -15.48
N ARG A 88 16.14 -5.62 -15.32
CA ARG A 88 17.01 -6.64 -14.72
C ARG A 88 18.24 -6.92 -15.59
N GLU A 89 18.05 -7.17 -16.88
CA GLU A 89 19.14 -7.34 -17.85
C GLU A 89 20.10 -6.14 -17.89
N ARG A 90 19.60 -4.93 -17.61
CA ARG A 90 20.44 -3.75 -17.50
C ARG A 90 21.29 -3.79 -16.24
N LEU A 91 20.73 -4.17 -15.10
CA LEU A 91 21.49 -4.30 -13.85
C LEU A 91 22.56 -5.39 -13.95
N GLU A 92 22.21 -6.55 -14.52
CA GLU A 92 23.13 -7.67 -14.74
C GLU A 92 24.30 -7.34 -15.69
N ARG A 93 24.14 -6.32 -16.56
CA ARG A 93 25.24 -5.80 -17.39
C ARG A 93 26.13 -4.79 -16.69
N GLU A 94 25.62 -4.13 -15.66
CA GLU A 94 26.37 -3.11 -14.91
C GLU A 94 27.20 -3.74 -13.78
N GLY A 95 26.76 -4.89 -13.25
CA GLY A 95 27.46 -5.60 -12.19
C GLY A 95 26.74 -6.86 -11.74
N LYS A 96 27.17 -7.40 -10.60
CA LYS A 96 26.59 -8.60 -9.99
C LYS A 96 25.26 -8.24 -9.32
N PHE A 97 24.16 -8.50 -10.03
CA PHE A 97 22.81 -8.29 -9.52
C PHE A 97 22.29 -9.52 -8.76
N GLU A 98 21.81 -9.32 -7.54
CA GLU A 98 21.27 -10.37 -6.68
C GLU A 98 19.89 -10.03 -6.14
N VAL A 99 19.04 -11.06 -6.05
CA VAL A 99 17.72 -11.00 -5.41
C VAL A 99 17.74 -12.00 -4.25
N CYS A 100 17.67 -11.51 -3.02
CA CYS A 100 17.64 -12.34 -1.82
C CYS A 100 16.28 -12.23 -1.14
N ILE A 101 15.67 -13.34 -0.76
CA ILE A 101 14.43 -13.37 0.01
C ILE A 101 14.73 -13.94 1.38
N LEU A 102 14.50 -13.13 2.41
CA LEU A 102 14.68 -13.48 3.80
C LEU A 102 13.40 -14.06 4.39
N GLY A 103 13.57 -15.02 5.29
CA GLY A 103 12.52 -15.65 6.06
C GLY A 103 12.67 -15.41 7.57
N PRO A 104 11.86 -16.08 8.39
CA PRO A 104 11.83 -15.89 9.84
C PRO A 104 13.11 -16.36 10.55
N HIS A 105 13.95 -17.17 9.89
CA HIS A 105 15.21 -17.65 10.44
C HIS A 105 16.37 -16.66 10.25
N ASP A 106 16.20 -15.64 9.42
CA ASP A 106 17.23 -14.62 9.12
C ASP A 106 17.16 -13.43 10.09
N ARG A 107 16.97 -13.69 11.39
CA ARG A 107 16.59 -12.67 12.39
C ARG A 107 17.50 -11.44 12.41
N GLU A 108 18.82 -11.64 12.42
CA GLU A 108 19.79 -10.54 12.45
C GLU A 108 19.74 -9.73 11.14
N GLU A 109 19.60 -10.42 10.01
CA GLU A 109 19.54 -9.78 8.70
C GLU A 109 18.23 -9.02 8.50
N ASN A 110 17.10 -9.57 8.95
CA ASN A 110 15.81 -8.90 8.97
C ASN A 110 15.88 -7.57 9.73
N ALA A 111 16.50 -7.57 10.93
CA ALA A 111 16.67 -6.36 11.71
C ALA A 111 17.50 -5.30 10.96
N ARG A 112 18.66 -5.69 10.41
CA ARG A 112 19.53 -4.81 9.62
C ARG A 112 18.83 -4.23 8.40
N MET A 113 18.04 -5.04 7.69
CA MET A 113 17.31 -4.60 6.50
C MET A 113 16.10 -3.71 6.84
N VAL A 114 15.41 -3.95 7.97
CA VAL A 114 14.36 -3.04 8.46
C VAL A 114 14.94 -1.68 8.80
N ASP A 115 16.10 -1.62 9.48
CA ASP A 115 16.80 -0.37 9.78
C ASP A 115 17.15 0.40 8.51
N TRP A 116 17.76 -0.29 7.56
CA TRP A 116 18.11 0.29 6.27
C TRP A 116 16.87 0.85 5.54
N MET A 117 15.79 0.07 5.48
CA MET A 117 14.54 0.44 4.83
C MET A 117 13.93 1.69 5.47
N LEU A 118 13.81 1.72 6.80
CA LEU A 118 13.24 2.86 7.50
C LEU A 118 14.11 4.12 7.33
N ALA A 119 15.44 4.00 7.37
CA ALA A 119 16.35 5.12 7.12
C ALA A 119 16.12 5.75 5.73
N ARG A 120 16.09 4.92 4.68
CA ARG A 120 15.80 5.38 3.31
C ARG A 120 14.40 5.99 3.17
N LYS A 121 13.40 5.43 3.85
CA LYS A 121 12.04 5.97 3.84
C LYS A 121 11.94 7.32 4.56
N ARG A 122 12.70 7.54 5.63
CA ARG A 122 12.80 8.83 6.33
C ARG A 122 13.41 9.90 5.44
N GLU A 123 14.53 9.61 4.78
CA GLU A 123 15.15 10.52 3.80
C GLU A 123 14.17 10.89 2.68
N TRP A 124 13.41 9.91 2.18
CA TRP A 124 12.36 10.16 1.19
C TRP A 124 11.25 11.05 1.77
N GLY A 125 10.76 10.74 2.98
CA GLY A 125 9.69 11.46 3.65
C GLY A 125 10.03 12.91 3.96
N GLU A 126 11.27 13.18 4.37
CA GLU A 126 11.81 14.53 4.56
C GLU A 126 11.80 15.33 3.26
N ARG A 127 12.25 14.71 2.16
CA ARG A 127 12.30 15.36 0.84
C ARG A 127 10.93 15.72 0.28
N VAL A 128 9.91 14.88 0.51
CA VAL A 128 8.56 15.09 -0.04
C VAL A 128 7.58 15.70 0.97
N ASP A 129 8.09 16.15 2.12
CA ASP A 129 7.34 16.69 3.26
C ASP A 129 6.17 15.78 3.70
N LYS A 130 6.40 14.47 3.70
CA LYS A 130 5.46 13.46 4.22
C LYS A 130 6.05 12.84 5.47
N LYS A 131 5.74 13.44 6.61
CA LYS A 131 6.24 13.02 7.93
C LYS A 131 5.13 12.35 8.74
N GLY A 132 4.98 11.03 8.56
CA GLY A 132 4.13 10.23 9.46
C GLY A 132 4.89 9.87 10.73
N SER A 133 4.40 10.27 11.91
CA SER A 133 5.11 10.07 13.19
C SER A 133 5.61 8.63 13.40
N TRP A 134 4.78 7.66 13.01
CA TRP A 134 5.05 6.22 13.06
C TRP A 134 6.38 5.82 12.42
N LEU A 135 6.89 6.55 11.43
CA LEU A 135 8.14 6.21 10.74
C LEU A 135 9.38 6.41 11.63
N TRP A 136 9.29 7.25 12.65
CA TRP A 136 10.34 7.53 13.62
C TRP A 136 10.17 6.77 14.94
N GLU A 137 9.05 6.06 15.11
CA GLU A 137 8.73 5.35 16.34
C GLU A 137 9.47 4.00 16.40
N GLU A 138 10.14 3.75 17.53
CA GLU A 138 10.83 2.49 17.78
C GLU A 138 9.85 1.31 17.88
N THR A 139 8.64 1.56 18.37
CA THR A 139 7.55 0.57 18.42
C THR A 139 7.19 0.05 17.04
N PHE A 140 7.10 0.93 16.04
CA PHE A 140 6.83 0.54 14.65
C PHE A 140 7.99 -0.27 14.05
N ARG A 141 9.23 0.15 14.31
CA ARG A 141 10.42 -0.63 13.92
C ARG A 141 10.38 -2.04 14.49
N ASN A 142 10.19 -2.17 15.81
CA ASN A 142 10.20 -3.46 16.50
C ASN A 142 9.03 -4.33 16.02
N TYR A 143 7.86 -3.74 15.75
CA TYR A 143 6.75 -4.44 15.14
C TYR A 143 7.11 -5.08 13.78
N LEU A 144 7.81 -4.36 12.88
CA LEU A 144 8.21 -4.92 11.59
C LEU A 144 9.19 -6.08 11.73
N ILE A 145 10.13 -5.97 12.68
CA ILE A 145 11.12 -7.03 12.96
C ILE A 145 10.42 -8.27 13.52
N GLU A 146 9.53 -8.10 14.50
CA GLU A 146 8.76 -9.22 15.06
C GLU A 146 7.87 -9.86 14.00
N LEU A 147 7.24 -9.06 13.12
CA LEU A 147 6.41 -9.57 12.04
C LEU A 147 7.20 -10.44 11.03
N LEU A 148 8.46 -10.09 10.74
CA LEU A 148 9.33 -10.88 9.87
C LEU A 148 9.81 -12.18 10.53
N ASN A 149 10.04 -12.14 11.85
CA ASN A 149 10.59 -13.26 12.60
C ASN A 149 9.51 -14.20 13.14
N HIS A 150 8.23 -13.80 13.05
CA HIS A 150 7.11 -14.63 13.44
C HIS A 150 6.83 -15.69 12.37
N CYS A 151 6.83 -16.97 12.78
CA CYS A 151 6.48 -18.09 11.94
C CYS A 151 5.08 -18.58 12.29
N HIS A 152 4.08 -18.25 11.45
CA HIS A 152 2.75 -18.81 11.56
C HIS A 152 2.37 -19.54 10.26
N PRO A 153 1.77 -20.76 10.33
CA PRO A 153 1.56 -21.60 9.15
C PRO A 153 0.69 -20.96 8.05
N LEU A 154 -0.23 -20.08 8.43
CA LEU A 154 -1.19 -19.46 7.50
C LEU A 154 -0.84 -18.03 7.10
N ALA A 155 0.11 -17.41 7.81
CA ALA A 155 0.49 -16.03 7.56
C ALA A 155 1.89 -15.74 8.09
N CYS A 156 2.74 -15.15 7.27
CA CYS A 156 4.05 -14.66 7.71
C CYS A 156 4.44 -13.45 6.87
N ALA A 157 5.52 -12.76 7.24
CA ALA A 157 6.09 -11.74 6.38
C ALA A 157 7.41 -12.22 5.78
N LYS A 158 7.76 -11.64 4.63
CA LYS A 158 9.05 -11.83 3.97
C LYS A 158 9.63 -10.50 3.55
N LEU A 159 10.96 -10.47 3.47
CA LEU A 159 11.71 -9.31 3.05
C LEU A 159 12.56 -9.68 1.83
N MET A 160 12.43 -8.92 0.76
CA MET A 160 13.29 -9.02 -0.42
C MET A 160 14.34 -7.92 -0.40
N VAL A 161 15.59 -8.32 -0.57
CA VAL A 161 16.75 -7.43 -0.72
C VAL A 161 17.26 -7.54 -2.14
N LEU A 162 17.35 -6.41 -2.84
CA LEU A 162 18.00 -6.31 -4.14
C LEU A 162 19.41 -5.73 -3.95
N LYS A 163 20.42 -6.39 -4.51
CA LYS A 163 21.82 -5.93 -4.44
C LYS A 163 22.44 -5.77 -5.83
N LEU A 164 23.36 -4.82 -5.97
CA LEU A 164 24.27 -4.69 -7.11
C LEU A 164 25.67 -4.50 -6.57
N ASP A 165 26.58 -5.43 -6.87
CA ASP A 165 27.96 -5.43 -6.36
C ASP A 165 28.01 -5.25 -4.83
N ASP A 166 27.22 -6.05 -4.12
CA ASP A 166 27.02 -6.03 -2.66
C ASP A 166 26.38 -4.75 -2.08
N GLU A 167 26.12 -3.71 -2.89
CA GLU A 167 25.36 -2.54 -2.47
C GLU A 167 23.84 -2.78 -2.52
N ILE A 168 23.14 -2.38 -1.46
CA ILE A 168 21.68 -2.52 -1.37
C ILE A 168 21.00 -1.48 -2.27
N LEU A 169 20.27 -1.97 -3.28
CA LEU A 169 19.47 -1.15 -4.19
C LEU A 169 18.09 -0.86 -3.60
N ALA A 170 17.44 -1.89 -3.07
CA ALA A 170 16.07 -1.84 -2.59
C ALA A 170 15.80 -2.91 -1.54
N VAL A 171 14.90 -2.58 -0.63
CA VAL A 171 14.34 -3.48 0.37
C VAL A 171 12.82 -3.35 0.34
N ASN A 172 12.14 -4.48 0.23
CA ASN A 172 10.69 -4.55 0.16
C ASN A 172 10.18 -5.62 1.10
N MET A 173 9.18 -5.30 1.89
CA MET A 173 8.52 -6.23 2.80
C MET A 173 7.11 -6.51 2.32
N ILE A 174 6.74 -7.79 2.32
CA ILE A 174 5.41 -8.27 1.99
C ILE A 174 4.82 -9.04 3.18
N GLY A 175 3.50 -9.03 3.28
CA GLY A 175 2.74 -9.98 4.09
C GLY A 175 2.25 -11.12 3.20
N LEU A 176 2.31 -12.34 3.70
CA LEU A 176 1.80 -13.56 3.07
C LEU A 176 0.55 -14.01 3.81
N GLY A 177 -0.50 -14.32 3.07
CA GLY A 177 -1.64 -15.10 3.52
C GLY A 177 -1.68 -16.46 2.83
N ALA A 178 -2.78 -17.18 3.00
CA ALA A 178 -2.93 -18.54 2.47
C ALA A 178 -2.89 -18.64 0.93
N LYS A 179 -3.33 -17.60 0.21
CA LYS A 179 -3.46 -17.61 -1.26
C LYS A 179 -2.92 -16.36 -1.94
N SER A 180 -2.49 -15.37 -1.16
CA SER A 180 -2.07 -14.09 -1.70
C SER A 180 -0.95 -13.47 -0.86
N MET A 181 -0.27 -12.52 -1.48
CA MET A 181 0.68 -11.64 -0.82
C MET A 181 0.29 -10.18 -1.01
N ILE A 182 0.68 -9.33 -0.07
CA ILE A 182 0.43 -7.88 -0.10
C ILE A 182 1.71 -7.10 0.22
N GLY A 183 1.95 -6.03 -0.52
CA GLY A 183 3.05 -5.10 -0.22
C GLY A 183 2.78 -4.32 1.07
N LEU A 184 3.70 -4.37 2.04
CA LEU A 184 3.59 -3.64 3.31
C LEU A 184 4.38 -2.34 3.28
N ILE A 185 5.66 -2.44 2.93
CA ILE A 185 6.58 -1.31 2.93
C ILE A 185 7.71 -1.57 1.93
N ALA A 186 8.08 -0.54 1.18
CA ALA A 186 9.15 -0.57 0.21
C ALA A 186 10.05 0.65 0.42
N SER A 187 11.35 0.49 0.20
CA SER A 187 12.31 1.57 0.13
C SER A 187 13.45 1.23 -0.80
N PHE A 188 14.04 2.26 -1.38
CA PHE A 188 15.15 2.12 -2.33
C PHE A 188 16.16 3.22 -2.12
N ASP A 189 17.39 2.94 -2.51
CA ASP A 189 18.45 3.92 -2.49
C ASP A 189 18.35 4.83 -3.72
N LYS A 190 18.21 6.13 -3.46
CA LYS A 190 18.08 7.16 -4.50
C LYS A 190 19.27 7.22 -5.46
N ARG A 191 20.48 6.81 -5.01
CA ARG A 191 21.70 6.78 -5.83
C ARG A 191 21.50 5.89 -7.06
N PHE A 192 20.67 4.87 -6.95
CA PHE A 192 20.36 3.91 -8.00
C PHE A 192 19.07 4.23 -8.77
N GLY A 193 18.51 5.43 -8.61
CA GLY A 193 17.26 5.84 -9.26
C GLY A 193 17.26 5.64 -10.78
N LYS A 194 18.42 5.76 -11.44
CA LYS A 194 18.59 5.51 -12.90
C LYS A 194 18.23 4.08 -13.34
N PHE A 195 18.18 3.13 -12.41
CA PHE A 195 17.84 1.73 -12.64
C PHE A 195 16.39 1.39 -12.30
N ALA A 196 15.59 2.37 -11.84
CA ALA A 196 14.19 2.18 -11.45
C ALA A 196 14.00 1.00 -10.45
N PRO A 197 14.68 1.02 -9.29
CA PRO A 197 14.69 -0.10 -8.34
C PRO A 197 13.29 -0.55 -7.89
N GLY A 198 12.34 0.37 -7.81
CA GLY A 198 10.94 0.03 -7.51
C GLY A 198 10.29 -0.85 -8.58
N ALA A 199 10.54 -0.57 -9.86
CA ALA A 199 9.99 -1.39 -10.96
C ALA A 199 10.65 -2.77 -11.00
N VAL A 200 11.97 -2.84 -10.78
CA VAL A 200 12.71 -4.11 -10.67
C VAL A 200 12.21 -4.93 -9.48
N SER A 201 11.96 -4.28 -8.35
CA SER A 201 11.42 -4.92 -7.14
C SER A 201 10.02 -5.51 -7.38
N THR A 202 9.12 -4.75 -8.01
CA THR A 202 7.78 -5.25 -8.32
C THR A 202 7.84 -6.44 -9.28
N GLU A 203 8.67 -6.38 -10.31
CA GLU A 203 8.87 -7.50 -11.24
C GLU A 203 9.38 -8.76 -10.52
N ALA A 204 10.40 -8.61 -9.66
CA ALA A 204 10.94 -9.72 -8.87
C ALA A 204 9.87 -10.34 -7.96
N TRP A 205 9.02 -9.54 -7.35
CA TRP A 205 7.89 -10.03 -6.55
C TRP A 205 6.82 -10.73 -7.38
N VAL A 206 6.46 -10.22 -8.55
CA VAL A 206 5.51 -10.88 -9.46
C VAL A 206 6.04 -12.25 -9.88
N ARG A 207 7.32 -12.32 -10.26
CA ARG A 207 7.97 -13.58 -10.63
C ARG A 207 7.96 -14.59 -9.47
N TRP A 208 8.35 -14.14 -8.28
CA TRP A 208 8.32 -14.98 -7.08
C TRP A 208 6.91 -15.46 -6.75
N ALA A 209 5.89 -14.60 -6.87
CA ALA A 209 4.50 -14.97 -6.61
C ALA A 209 3.98 -16.06 -7.56
N ILE A 210 4.36 -16.02 -8.85
CA ILE A 210 4.07 -17.09 -9.82
C ILE A 210 4.72 -18.40 -9.36
N GLU A 211 5.99 -18.37 -8.98
CA GLU A 211 6.73 -19.55 -8.49
C GLU A 211 6.09 -20.14 -7.23
N GLN A 212 5.53 -19.30 -6.34
CA GLN A 212 4.85 -19.74 -5.12
C GLN A 212 3.36 -20.01 -5.29
N ARG A 213 2.80 -19.84 -6.50
CA ARG A 213 1.35 -19.96 -6.78
C ARG A 213 0.48 -19.05 -5.88
N LEU A 214 0.91 -17.81 -5.69
CA LEU A 214 0.22 -16.80 -4.89
C LEU A 214 -0.31 -15.66 -5.78
N ASP A 215 -1.50 -15.15 -5.47
CA ASP A 215 -1.94 -13.86 -6.00
C ASP A 215 -1.13 -12.69 -5.39
N PHE A 216 -0.99 -11.59 -6.12
CA PHE A 216 -0.33 -10.39 -5.59
C PHE A 216 -1.29 -9.21 -5.50
N ASP A 217 -1.65 -8.84 -4.27
CA ASP A 217 -2.34 -7.61 -3.94
C ASP A 217 -1.40 -6.40 -4.08
N LEU A 218 -1.65 -5.59 -5.10
CA LEU A 218 -0.88 -4.37 -5.41
C LEU A 218 -1.45 -3.14 -4.67
N GLY A 219 -2.54 -3.31 -3.91
CA GLY A 219 -3.14 -2.32 -3.05
C GLY A 219 -3.84 -1.18 -3.80
N ILE A 220 -4.28 -0.20 -3.00
CA ILE A 220 -5.01 0.98 -3.50
C ILE A 220 -4.12 1.96 -4.23
N GLY A 221 -4.61 2.54 -5.33
CA GLY A 221 -3.95 3.61 -6.08
C GLY A 221 -4.04 3.42 -7.59
N ALA A 222 -3.79 4.51 -8.32
CA ALA A 222 -3.93 4.60 -9.77
C ALA A 222 -2.57 4.54 -10.51
N GLU A 223 -1.51 4.09 -9.83
CA GLU A 223 -0.17 4.02 -10.42
C GLU A 223 -0.16 3.05 -11.61
N THR A 224 0.40 3.47 -12.73
CA THR A 224 0.32 2.74 -14.02
C THR A 224 0.94 1.34 -14.00
N PHE A 225 1.85 1.06 -13.07
CA PHE A 225 2.41 -0.28 -12.91
C PHE A 225 1.37 -1.30 -12.39
N LYS A 226 0.33 -0.85 -11.70
CA LYS A 226 -0.69 -1.73 -11.11
C LYS A 226 -1.53 -2.44 -12.15
N PRO A 227 -2.24 -1.73 -13.06
CA PRO A 227 -2.97 -2.40 -14.13
C PRO A 227 -2.05 -3.17 -15.08
N TYR A 228 -0.77 -2.77 -15.20
CA TYR A 228 0.21 -3.53 -15.97
C TYR A 228 0.48 -4.91 -15.36
N TRP A 229 0.93 -4.96 -14.10
CA TRP A 229 1.25 -6.23 -13.43
C TRP A 229 0.01 -7.04 -13.07
N SER A 230 -1.17 -6.42 -12.95
CA SER A 230 -2.43 -7.13 -12.75
C SER A 230 -3.11 -7.59 -14.04
N ARG A 231 -2.52 -7.37 -15.22
CA ARG A 231 -3.16 -7.62 -16.53
C ARG A 231 -4.56 -7.00 -16.63
N GLY A 232 -4.71 -5.79 -16.09
CA GLY A 232 -5.97 -5.06 -16.06
C GLY A 232 -6.97 -5.52 -14.99
N ASN A 233 -6.66 -6.56 -14.20
CA ASN A 233 -7.52 -6.99 -13.10
C ASN A 233 -7.51 -5.92 -12.01
N THR A 234 -8.53 -5.07 -12.07
CA THR A 234 -8.70 -3.88 -11.25
C THR A 234 -10.13 -3.81 -10.76
N ALA A 235 -10.32 -3.26 -9.57
CA ALA A 235 -11.60 -3.11 -8.93
C ALA A 235 -11.67 -1.76 -8.19
N MET A 236 -12.84 -1.46 -7.67
CA MET A 236 -13.05 -0.32 -6.78
C MET A 236 -13.29 -0.83 -5.37
N VAL A 237 -12.53 -0.29 -4.42
CA VAL A 237 -12.75 -0.52 -2.99
C VAL A 237 -13.14 0.79 -2.32
N CYS A 238 -13.99 0.68 -1.30
CA CYS A 238 -14.67 1.76 -0.63
C CYS A 238 -14.22 1.80 0.83
N SER A 239 -13.77 2.98 1.27
CA SER A 239 -13.54 3.27 2.68
C SER A 239 -14.76 3.98 3.23
N LEU A 240 -15.42 3.38 4.22
CA LEU A 240 -16.62 3.91 4.86
C LEU A 240 -16.31 4.34 6.29
N GLN A 241 -16.89 5.47 6.71
CA GLN A 241 -16.90 5.91 8.10
C GLN A 241 -18.34 6.17 8.54
N LEU A 242 -18.74 5.51 9.63
CA LEU A 242 -20.12 5.45 10.09
C LEU A 242 -20.18 5.94 11.53
N ALA A 243 -21.12 6.82 11.83
CA ALA A 243 -21.53 7.12 13.19
C ALA A 243 -22.54 6.06 13.64
N GLN A 244 -22.13 5.21 14.59
CA GLN A 244 -23.01 4.20 15.18
C GLN A 244 -23.96 4.82 16.22
N THR A 245 -23.52 5.88 16.89
CA THR A 245 -24.28 6.59 17.92
C THR A 245 -24.36 8.10 17.62
N ASN A 246 -25.16 8.83 18.41
CA ASN A 246 -25.19 10.29 18.35
C ASN A 246 -23.85 10.91 18.76
N TRP A 247 -23.11 10.29 19.69
CA TRP A 247 -21.76 10.74 20.05
C TRP A 247 -20.79 10.60 18.87
N GLY A 248 -20.94 9.55 18.06
CA GLY A 248 -20.21 9.41 16.80
C GLY A 248 -20.47 10.59 15.86
N ARG A 249 -21.74 11.00 15.71
CA ARG A 249 -22.11 12.17 14.89
C ARG A 249 -21.46 13.46 15.40
N VAL A 250 -21.49 13.68 16.71
CA VAL A 250 -20.82 14.82 17.35
C VAL A 250 -19.31 14.79 17.10
N ALA A 251 -18.66 13.64 17.26
CA ALA A 251 -17.23 13.48 17.01
C ALA A 251 -16.85 13.82 15.55
N PHE A 252 -17.68 13.44 14.58
CA PHE A 252 -17.49 13.82 13.18
C PHE A 252 -17.67 15.33 12.95
N ALA A 253 -18.68 15.95 13.56
CA ALA A 253 -18.92 17.39 13.44
C ALA A 253 -17.73 18.19 13.99
N ILE A 254 -17.22 17.82 15.17
CA ILE A 254 -16.03 18.43 15.78
C ILE A 254 -14.80 18.26 14.89
N SER A 255 -14.56 17.04 14.40
CA SER A 255 -13.43 16.75 13.51
C SER A 255 -13.49 17.53 12.20
N GLY A 256 -14.69 17.70 11.64
CA GLY A 256 -14.95 18.54 10.46
C GLY A 256 -14.62 20.00 10.72
N ALA A 257 -15.13 20.57 11.82
CA ALA A 257 -14.86 21.96 12.22
C ALA A 257 -13.36 22.21 12.44
N GLN A 258 -12.66 21.31 13.15
CA GLN A 258 -11.21 21.40 13.34
C GLN A 258 -10.44 21.39 12.02
N ARG A 259 -10.86 20.56 11.05
CA ARG A 259 -10.24 20.49 9.72
C ARG A 259 -10.46 21.79 8.93
N MET A 260 -11.63 22.40 9.04
CA MET A 260 -11.92 23.70 8.41
C MET A 260 -11.08 24.82 9.02
N LEU A 261 -10.99 24.88 10.35
CA LEU A 261 -10.15 25.86 11.06
C LEU A 261 -8.67 25.73 10.68
N LYS A 262 -8.14 24.50 10.62
CA LYS A 262 -6.77 24.26 10.13
C LYS A 262 -6.58 24.75 8.68
N LYS A 263 -7.52 24.47 7.77
CA LYS A 263 -7.45 24.97 6.38
C LYS A 263 -7.52 26.50 6.31
N ALA A 264 -8.37 27.13 7.11
CA ALA A 264 -8.48 28.59 7.17
C ALA A 264 -7.17 29.23 7.67
N SER A 265 -6.56 28.69 8.73
CA SER A 265 -5.28 29.17 9.25
C SER A 265 -4.13 29.07 8.23
N VAL A 266 -4.06 27.98 7.45
CA VAL A 266 -3.08 27.81 6.37
C VAL A 266 -3.31 28.79 5.22
N ASN A 267 -4.58 29.08 4.88
CA ASN A 267 -4.92 30.04 3.82
C ASN A 267 -4.63 31.49 4.23
N ILE A 268 -4.90 31.87 5.48
CA ILE A 268 -4.57 33.20 6.03
C ILE A 268 -3.04 33.42 6.05
N TRP A 269 -2.28 32.37 6.37
CA TRP A 269 -0.81 32.44 6.31
C TRP A 269 -0.31 32.61 4.86
N ARG A 270 -0.93 31.96 3.88
CA ARG A 270 -0.58 32.10 2.45
C ARG A 270 -0.99 33.45 1.84
N SER A 271 -2.06 34.09 2.31
CA SER A 271 -2.44 35.42 1.84
C SER A 271 -1.53 36.52 2.38
N ASN A 272 -0.92 36.33 3.55
CA ASN A 272 -0.03 37.30 4.18
C ASN A 272 1.44 37.22 3.70
N VAL A 273 1.79 36.28 2.81
CA VAL A 273 3.18 36.04 2.34
C VAL A 273 3.36 36.34 0.83
N ARG A 274 2.40 37.02 0.17
CA ARG A 274 2.66 37.57 -1.18
C ARG A 274 3.33 38.95 -1.06
N PRO A 275 4.58 39.14 -1.53
CA PRO A 275 5.12 40.49 -1.67
C PRO A 275 4.38 41.20 -2.80
N GLU A 276 3.96 42.44 -2.55
CA GLU A 276 3.43 43.35 -3.57
C GLU A 276 4.43 43.43 -4.73
N LYS A 277 4.00 42.99 -5.92
CA LYS A 277 4.72 43.32 -7.15
C LYS A 277 4.48 44.80 -7.42
N SER A 278 5.51 45.60 -7.17
CA SER A 278 5.65 46.97 -7.66
C SER A 278 5.37 47.03 -9.16
N LEU A 279 4.31 47.74 -9.54
CA LEU A 279 4.04 48.17 -10.91
C LEU A 279 5.12 49.17 -11.32
N GLY A 280 5.91 48.81 -12.32
CA GLY A 280 6.88 49.69 -12.98
C GLY A 280 7.05 49.30 -14.45
N LYS A 281 7.20 50.33 -15.29
CA LYS A 281 7.30 50.38 -16.77
C LYS A 281 5.94 50.45 -17.47
N GLU A 282 5.39 51.62 -17.78
CA GLU A 282 5.92 52.79 -18.52
C GLU A 282 6.15 52.47 -20.01
N GLN A 283 5.42 53.21 -20.84
CA GLN A 283 5.30 53.11 -22.29
C GLN A 283 6.51 53.75 -22.98
N ALA A 284 7.11 53.02 -23.91
CA ALA A 284 7.68 53.46 -25.21
C ALA A 284 8.58 52.34 -25.76
#